data_AF-A0A9D9RX14-F1
#
_entry.id   AF-A0A9D9RX14-F1
#
_cell.length_a   1.000
_cell.length_b   1.000
_cell.length_c   1.000
_cell.angle_alpha   90.00
_cell.angle_beta   90.00
_cell.angle_gamma   90.00
#
_symmetry.space_group_name_H-M   'P 1'
#
loop_
_entity.id
_entity.type
_entity.pdbx_description
1 polymer ?
#
loop_
_entity_poly.entity_id
_entity_poly.type
_entity_poly.pdbx_seq_one_letter_code
_entity_poly.pdbx_strand_id
1 'polypeptide(L)' 'MKCIICYQADLGEGLTSIPFERDEFRLLVRNVPALLCPYCGEALVTEEVALNLLGKAEHAFGQGLREDILEY' A
#
# COMPACT_ATOMS: atom_id res chain seq x y z
N MET A 1 -3.19 -14.91 11.08
CA MET A 1 -2.51 -15.65 9.98
C MET A 1 -1.05 -15.37 10.15
N LYS A 2 -0.20 -16.41 10.14
CA LYS A 2 1.24 -16.24 10.28
C LYS A 2 1.80 -15.48 9.08
N CYS A 3 2.67 -14.50 9.32
CA CYS A 3 3.33 -13.73 8.26
C CYS A 3 4.08 -14.68 7.32
N ILE A 4 3.76 -14.63 6.03
CA ILE A 4 4.36 -15.49 4.99
C ILE A 4 5.77 -15.04 4.57
N ILE A 5 6.20 -13.86 5.01
CA ILE A 5 7.52 -13.30 4.67
C ILE A 5 8.54 -13.67 5.74
N CYS A 6 8.31 -13.31 7.01
CA CYS A 6 9.28 -13.57 8.07
C CYS A 6 9.02 -14.85 8.88
N TYR A 7 7.79 -15.37 8.88
CA TYR A 7 7.35 -16.48 9.72
C TYR A 7 7.59 -16.30 11.23
N GLN A 8 7.69 -15.06 11.73
CA GLN A 8 7.96 -14.78 13.16
C GLN A 8 6.70 -14.44 13.98
N ALA A 9 5.69 -13.82 13.37
CA ALA A 9 4.49 -13.36 14.07
C ALA A 9 3.22 -13.56 13.24
N ASP A 10 2.08 -13.60 13.92
CA ASP A 10 0.77 -13.44 13.29
C ASP A 10 0.55 -11.99 12.85
N LEU A 11 -0.09 -11.83 11.70
CA LEU A 11 -0.51 -10.53 11.17
C LEU A 11 -1.70 -10.00 11.98
N GLY A 12 -1.72 -8.69 12.22
CA GLY A 12 -2.83 -7.96 12.84
C GLY A 12 -3.38 -6.86 11.93
N GLU A 13 -4.64 -6.47 12.12
CA GLU A 13 -5.25 -5.38 11.36
C GLU A 13 -4.63 -4.03 11.73
N GLY A 14 -4.46 -3.16 10.73
CA GLY A 14 -3.96 -1.82 10.93
C GLY A 14 -4.03 -0.95 9.67
N LEU A 15 -3.49 0.26 9.80
CA LEU A 15 -3.38 1.22 8.70
C LEU A 15 -1.91 1.45 8.37
N THR A 16 -1.60 1.60 7.09
CA THR A 16 -0.25 1.89 6.60
C THR A 16 -0.26 2.89 5.45
N SER A 17 0.91 3.25 4.94
CA SER A 17 1.05 4.02 3.71
C SER A 17 1.74 3.17 2.65
N ILE A 18 1.25 3.25 1.41
CA ILE A 18 1.78 2.49 0.27
C ILE A 18 2.33 3.49 -0.76
N PRO A 19 3.65 3.50 -1.00
CA PRO A 19 4.26 4.29 -2.06
C PRO A 19 4.13 3.59 -3.42
N PHE A 20 3.87 4.39 -4.45
CA PHE A 20 3.93 4.00 -5.86
C PHE A 20 5.02 4.82 -6.54
N GLU A 21 5.89 4.17 -7.29
CA GLU A 21 6.94 4.81 -8.08
C GLU A 21 6.95 4.26 -9.51
N ARG A 22 7.05 5.15 -10.50
CA ARG A 22 7.21 4.82 -11.92
C ARG A 22 7.93 5.96 -12.62
N ASP A 23 9.13 5.75 -13.13
CA ASP A 23 9.96 6.80 -13.71
C ASP A 23 10.14 8.00 -12.75
N GLU A 24 9.72 9.21 -13.13
CA GLU A 24 9.72 10.41 -12.28
C GLU A 24 8.46 10.54 -11.40
N PHE A 25 7.46 9.67 -11.57
CA PHE A 25 6.20 9.71 -10.82
C PHE A 25 6.36 9.05 -9.45
N ARG A 26 5.87 9.74 -8.41
CA ARG A 26 5.78 9.28 -7.03
C ARG A 26 4.38 9.56 -6.49
N LEU A 27 3.78 8.57 -5.85
CA LEU A 27 2.50 8.73 -5.16
C LEU A 27 2.57 8.03 -3.81
N LEU A 28 2.18 8.72 -2.73
CA LEU A 28 2.00 8.10 -1.43
C LEU A 28 0.50 8.01 -1.11
N VAL A 29 -0.05 6.80 -0.96
CA VAL A 29 -1.41 6.62 -0.46
C VAL A 29 -1.34 6.29 1.03
N ARG A 30 -1.93 7.12 1.88
CA ARG A 30 -1.94 6.98 3.35
C ARG A 30 -3.22 6.34 3.84
N ASN A 31 -3.18 5.86 5.09
CA ASN A 31 -4.32 5.26 5.79
C ASN A 31 -4.94 4.07 5.06
N VAL A 32 -4.09 3.29 4.38
CA VAL A 32 -4.50 2.08 3.67
C VAL A 32 -4.73 0.96 4.68
N PRO A 33 -5.92 0.32 4.69
CA PRO A 33 -6.18 -0.84 5.54
C PRO A 33 -5.37 -2.05 5.06
N ALA A 34 -4.67 -2.69 6.00
CA ALA A 34 -3.85 -3.87 5.73
C ALA A 34 -3.73 -4.78 6.96
N LEU A 35 -3.32 -6.02 6.72
CA LEU A 35 -2.80 -6.93 7.75
C LEU A 35 -1.29 -6.71 7.88
N LEU A 36 -0.87 -6.21 9.03
CA LEU A 36 0.51 -5.83 9.33
C LEU A 36 1.22 -6.88 10.17
N CYS A 37 2.45 -7.21 9.80
CA CYS A 37 3.33 -8.02 10.64
C CYS A 37 3.97 -7.12 11.70
N PRO A 38 3.75 -7.37 13.01
CA PRO A 38 4.35 -6.56 14.06
C PRO A 38 5.87 -6.81 14.22
N TYR A 39 6.42 -7.83 13.56
CA TYR A 39 7.83 -8.18 13.63
C TYR A 39 8.66 -7.56 12.49
N CYS A 40 8.23 -7.73 11.24
CA CYS A 40 9.00 -7.26 10.07
C CYS A 40 8.36 -6.08 9.31
N GLY A 41 7.15 -5.64 9.70
CA GLY A 41 6.46 -4.52 9.05
C GLY A 41 5.78 -4.85 7.73
N GLU A 42 5.77 -6.12 7.31
CA GLU A 42 5.10 -6.54 6.07
C GLU A 42 3.60 -6.20 6.10
N ALA A 43 3.08 -5.67 4.99
CA ALA A 43 1.68 -5.31 4.84
C ALA A 43 1.00 -6.18 3.78
N LEU A 44 -0.01 -6.96 4.19
CA LEU A 44 -0.86 -7.71 3.27
C LEU A 44 -2.19 -6.96 3.09
N VAL A 45 -2.50 -6.59 1.85
CA VAL A 45 -3.78 -5.98 1.46
C VAL A 45 -4.68 -7.01 0.80
N THR A 46 -5.99 -6.79 0.85
CA THR A 46 -6.95 -7.61 0.10
C THR A 46 -6.89 -7.29 -1.40
N GLU A 47 -7.46 -8.16 -2.22
CA GLU A 47 -7.60 -7.90 -3.66
C GLU A 47 -8.36 -6.60 -3.94
N GLU A 48 -9.44 -6.33 -3.20
CA GLU A 48 -10.22 -5.10 -3.33
C GLU A 48 -9.38 -3.85 -3.05
N VAL A 49 -8.60 -3.87 -1.96
CA VAL A 49 -7.71 -2.75 -1.60
C VAL A 49 -6.63 -2.59 -2.67
N ALA A 50 -6.02 -3.69 -3.14
CA ALA A 50 -5.00 -3.63 -4.18
C ALA A 50 -5.53 -3.04 -5.49
N LEU A 51 -6.73 -3.44 -5.93
CA LEU A 51 -7.38 -2.91 -7.14
C LEU A 51 -7.70 -1.41 -6.99
N ASN A 52 -8.19 -0.99 -5.82
CA ASN A 52 -8.47 0.41 -5.54
C ASN A 52 -7.19 1.27 -5.64
N LEU A 53 -6.12 0.83 -4.97
CA LEU A 53 -4.85 1.55 -4.95
C LEU A 53 -4.24 1.64 -6.35
N LEU A 54 -4.26 0.54 -7.12
CA LEU A 54 -3.78 0.55 -8.50
C LEU A 54 -4.58 1.52 -9.36
N GLY A 55 -5.91 1.56 -9.19
CA GLY A 55 -6.77 2.53 -9.87
C GLY A 55 -6.41 3.98 -9.55
N LYS A 56 -6.17 4.30 -8.27
CA LYS A 56 -5.70 5.64 -7.84
C LYS A 56 -4.34 5.99 -8.46
N ALA A 57 -3.39 5.04 -8.45
CA ALA A 57 -2.06 5.25 -9.00
C ALA A 57 -2.09 5.48 -10.52
N GLU A 58 -2.81 4.66 -11.29
CA GLU A 58 -2.92 4.84 -12.73
C GLU A 58 -3.68 6.13 -13.10
N HIS A 59 -4.70 6.51 -12.33
CA HIS A 59 -5.40 7.78 -12.54
C HIS A 59 -4.47 8.98 -12.32
N ALA A 60 -3.74 9.01 -11.20
CA ALA A 60 -2.80 10.08 -10.88
C ALA A 60 -1.66 10.17 -11.91
N PHE A 61 -1.11 9.03 -12.33
CA PHE A 61 -0.10 8.97 -13.38
C PHE A 61 -0.64 9.49 -14.73
N GLY A 62 -1.86 9.10 -15.11
CA GLY A 62 -2.52 9.55 -16.34
C GLY A 62 -2.83 11.05 -16.39
N GLN A 63 -2.87 11.73 -15.25
CA GLN A 63 -3.01 13.19 -15.16
C GLN A 63 -1.69 13.95 -15.40
N GLY A 64 -0.56 13.25 -15.54
CA GLY A 64 0.75 13.86 -15.71
C GLY A 64 1.33 14.44 -14.41
N LEU A 65 0.80 14.03 -13.26
CA LEU A 65 1.37 14.36 -11.95
C LEU A 65 2.76 13.73 -11.82
N ARG A 66 3.68 14.40 -11.14
CA ARG A 66 5.01 13.86 -10.80
C ARG A 66 5.10 13.41 -9.35
N GLU A 67 4.42 14.10 -8.45
CA GLU A 67 4.39 13.77 -7.03
C GLU A 67 3.01 14.11 -6.47
N ASP A 68 2.43 13.20 -5.68
CA ASP A 68 1.17 13.45 -4.95
C ASP A 68 1.06 12.62 -3.66
N ILE A 69 0.17 13.04 -2.76
CA ILE A 69 -0.19 12.32 -1.54
C ILE A 69 -1.72 12.21 -1.46
N LEU A 70 -2.22 10.97 -1.42
CA LEU A 70 -3.64 10.68 -1.33
C LEU A 70 -3.98 9.98 -0.01
N GLU A 71 -5.23 10.12 0.40
CA GLU A 71 -5.84 9.27 1.43
C GLU A 71 -6.56 8.09 0.74
N TYR A 72 -6.58 6.94 1.41
CA TYR A 72 -7.33 5.76 0.97
C TYR A 72 -8.84 6.04 0.90
#